data_AF-A0A5N8UNY5-F1
#
_entry.id   AF-A0A5N8UNY5-F1
#
_cell.length_a   1.000
_cell.length_b   1.000
_cell.length_c   1.000
_cell.angle_alpha   90.00
_cell.angle_beta   90.00
_cell.angle_gamma   90.00
#
_symmetry.space_group_name_H-M   'P 1'
#
loop_
_entity.id
_entity.type
_entity.pdbx_description
1 polymer ?
#
loop_
_entity_poly.entity_id
_entity_poly.type
_entity_poly.pdbx_seq_one_letter_code
_entity_poly.pdbx_strand_id
1 'polypeptide(L)'
;MVWLLLPLSRPALASQTLPFPSTGALSSAANPRDYALVFFFRSDCPYCHSFAPKLQQLAAQTGSYTYAFSLDNQGIPGFEVPIPVTPDIASTFFEHPRDVTVPASFLINVNTRKFVRLTVGDVSQAQLQHSYLNSLNDPIVIASMQ
;
A
#
# COMPACT_ATOMS: atom_id res chain seq x y z
N MET A 1 -60.86 -11.09 -42.79
CA MET A 1 -59.38 -11.06 -42.79
C MET A 1 -58.88 -12.06 -41.77
N VAL A 2 -58.46 -13.23 -42.25
CA VAL A 2 -57.79 -14.27 -41.45
C VAL A 2 -56.30 -13.96 -41.53
N TRP A 3 -55.68 -13.57 -40.41
CA TRP A 3 -54.22 -13.46 -40.33
C TRP A 3 -53.67 -14.71 -39.66
N LEU A 4 -52.83 -15.40 -40.42
CA LEU A 4 -52.18 -16.68 -40.14
C LEU A 4 -51.29 -16.62 -38.90
N LEU A 5 -51.40 -17.68 -38.09
CA LEU A 5 -50.41 -18.11 -37.11
C LEU A 5 -49.17 -18.66 -37.83
N LEU A 6 -47.98 -18.12 -37.55
CA LEU A 6 -46.71 -18.83 -37.72
C LEU A 6 -46.05 -19.01 -36.35
N PRO A 7 -45.72 -20.25 -35.92
CA PRO A 7 -44.89 -20.45 -34.75
C PRO A 7 -43.42 -20.31 -35.16
N LEU A 8 -42.75 -19.27 -34.66
CA LEU A 8 -41.30 -19.12 -34.79
C LEU A 8 -40.62 -20.03 -33.77
N SER A 9 -40.16 -21.18 -34.25
CA SER A 9 -39.36 -22.16 -33.51
C SER A 9 -38.11 -21.49 -32.89
N ARG A 10 -38.00 -21.56 -31.57
CA ARG A 10 -36.78 -21.18 -30.82
C ARG A 10 -35.88 -22.42 -30.67
N PRO A 11 -34.65 -22.44 -31.20
CA PRO A 11 -33.68 -23.44 -30.77
C PRO A 11 -33.14 -23.05 -29.39
N ALA A 12 -33.27 -23.99 -28.45
CA ALA A 12 -32.63 -23.93 -27.15
C ALA A 12 -31.11 -24.08 -27.34
N LEU A 13 -30.34 -23.00 -27.15
CA LEU A 13 -28.90 -23.11 -26.97
C LEU A 13 -28.63 -23.61 -25.55
N ALA A 14 -28.13 -24.84 -25.49
CA ALA A 14 -27.64 -25.49 -24.29
C ALA A 14 -26.58 -24.61 -23.60
N SER A 15 -26.85 -24.27 -22.34
CA SER A 15 -25.88 -23.64 -21.45
C SER A 15 -24.81 -24.67 -21.10
N GLN A 16 -23.61 -24.50 -21.64
CA GLN A 16 -22.45 -25.29 -21.25
C GLN A 16 -21.93 -24.74 -19.92
N THR A 17 -22.36 -25.35 -18.81
CA THR A 17 -21.73 -25.15 -17.50
C THR A 17 -20.40 -25.87 -17.51
N LEU A 18 -19.31 -25.15 -17.77
CA LEU A 18 -17.97 -25.64 -17.47
C LEU A 18 -17.73 -25.52 -15.95
N PRO A 19 -17.25 -26.58 -15.28
CA PRO A 19 -16.77 -26.47 -13.91
C PRO A 19 -15.41 -25.75 -13.95
N PHE A 20 -15.40 -24.46 -13.59
CA PHE A 20 -14.15 -23.79 -13.26
C PHE A 20 -13.57 -24.45 -11.99
N PRO A 21 -12.28 -24.79 -11.96
CA PRO A 21 -11.65 -25.27 -10.75
C PRO A 21 -11.71 -24.14 -9.71
N SER A 22 -12.46 -24.36 -8.64
CA SER A 22 -12.37 -23.57 -7.42
C SER A 22 -11.05 -23.93 -6.72
N THR A 23 -9.93 -23.45 -7.28
CA THR A 23 -8.70 -23.31 -6.50
C THR A 23 -9.06 -22.44 -5.31
N GLY A 24 -9.03 -23.02 -4.12
CA GLY A 24 -9.25 -22.31 -2.87
C GLY A 24 -8.35 -21.09 -2.83
N ALA A 25 -8.95 -19.92 -2.96
CA ALA A 25 -8.33 -18.71 -2.50
C ALA A 25 -8.16 -18.89 -0.99
N LEU A 26 -6.95 -19.23 -0.55
CA LEU A 26 -6.51 -18.85 0.78
C LEU A 26 -6.66 -17.33 0.81
N SER A 27 -7.80 -16.85 1.32
CA SER A 27 -7.98 -15.47 1.73
C SER A 27 -7.08 -15.24 2.92
N SER A 28 -5.77 -15.19 2.67
CA SER A 28 -4.78 -14.59 3.56
C SER A 28 -5.00 -13.08 3.48
N ALA A 29 -6.16 -12.62 3.94
CA ALA A 29 -6.37 -11.20 4.17
C ALA A 29 -5.27 -10.77 5.13
N ALA A 30 -4.35 -9.95 4.64
CA ALA A 30 -3.32 -9.32 5.44
C ALA A 30 -3.97 -8.68 6.67
N ASN A 31 -3.59 -9.14 7.87
CA ASN A 31 -4.08 -8.53 9.10
C ASN A 31 -3.44 -7.13 9.18
N PRO A 32 -4.21 -6.03 9.16
CA PRO A 32 -3.66 -4.67 9.11
C PRO A 32 -2.70 -4.36 10.27
N ARG A 33 -2.82 -5.08 11.40
CA ARG A 33 -1.95 -4.92 12.58
C ARG A 33 -0.54 -5.47 12.40
N ASP A 34 -0.34 -6.33 11.41
CA ASP A 34 0.98 -6.85 11.08
C ASP A 34 1.79 -5.86 10.23
N TYR A 35 1.19 -4.73 9.86
CA TYR A 35 1.82 -3.73 9.00
C TYR A 35 2.07 -2.43 9.74
N ALA A 36 3.23 -1.85 9.47
CA ALA A 36 3.59 -0.51 9.90
C ALA A 36 3.94 0.35 8.69
N LEU A 37 3.73 1.65 8.86
CA LEU A 37 4.15 2.66 7.90
C LEU A 37 5.59 3.05 8.23
N VAL A 38 6.44 3.13 7.23
CA VAL A 38 7.80 3.63 7.33
C VAL A 38 7.86 4.93 6.56
N PHE A 39 8.41 5.97 7.18
CA PHE A 39 8.47 7.31 6.61
C PHE A 39 9.91 7.82 6.65
N PHE A 40 10.50 8.06 5.49
CA PHE A 40 11.83 8.67 5.35
C PHE A 40 11.71 10.15 5.07
N PHE A 41 12.40 10.96 5.87
CA PHE A 41 12.30 12.41 5.81
C PHE A 41 13.61 13.13 6.13
N ARG A 42 13.59 14.44 5.88
CA ARG A 42 14.64 15.39 6.26
C ARG A 42 14.02 16.62 6.90
N SER A 43 14.68 17.17 7.92
CA SER A 43 14.22 18.39 8.59
C SER A 43 14.32 19.63 7.69
N ASP A 44 15.23 19.63 6.72
CA ASP A 44 15.41 20.76 5.79
C ASP A 44 14.44 20.70 4.59
N CYS A 45 13.59 19.66 4.49
CA CYS A 45 12.72 19.45 3.34
C CYS A 45 11.29 19.96 3.60
N PRO A 46 10.81 21.02 2.92
CA PRO A 46 9.48 21.59 3.16
C PRO A 46 8.35 20.60 2.82
N TYR A 47 8.55 19.74 1.83
CA TYR A 47 7.60 18.67 1.48
C TYR A 47 7.44 17.63 2.59
N CYS A 48 8.51 17.35 3.35
CA CYS A 48 8.44 16.44 4.50
C CYS A 48 7.56 17.02 5.62
N HIS A 49 7.67 18.33 5.89
CA HIS A 49 6.83 19.02 6.88
C HIS A 49 5.35 18.97 6.51
N SER A 50 5.02 19.15 5.23
CA SER A 50 3.63 19.06 4.72
C SER A 50 3.07 17.64 4.73
N PHE A 51 3.94 16.63 4.55
CA PHE A 51 3.54 15.24 4.48
C PHE A 51 3.42 14.56 5.86
N ALA A 52 4.22 14.98 6.85
CA ALA A 52 4.20 14.43 8.20
C ALA A 52 2.80 14.33 8.84
N PRO A 53 1.98 15.40 8.89
CA PRO A 53 0.64 15.33 9.50
C PRO A 53 -0.32 14.42 8.73
N LYS A 54 -0.16 14.30 7.40
CA LYS A 54 -0.95 13.41 6.53
C LYS A 54 -0.72 11.95 6.94
N LEU A 55 0.55 11.58 7.09
CA LEU A 55 0.93 10.22 7.44
C LEU A 55 0.52 9.87 8.89
N GLN A 56 0.67 10.79 9.84
CA GLN A 56 0.12 10.62 11.20
C GLN A 56 -1.39 10.39 11.18
N GLN A 57 -2.12 11.17 10.38
CA GLN A 57 -3.57 11.04 10.26
C GLN A 57 -3.95 9.68 9.66
N LEU A 58 -3.20 9.15 8.69
CA LEU A 58 -3.42 7.80 8.16
C LEU A 58 -3.14 6.72 9.21
N ALA A 59 -2.03 6.84 9.94
CA ALA A 59 -1.66 5.93 11.01
C ALA A 59 -2.73 5.87 12.10
N ALA A 60 -3.24 7.03 12.53
CA ALA A 60 -4.33 7.13 13.49
C ALA A 60 -5.64 6.52 12.99
N GLN A 61 -5.98 6.70 11.71
CA GLN A 61 -7.19 6.13 11.10
C GLN A 61 -7.13 4.60 10.97
N THR A 62 -5.96 4.07 10.67
CA THR A 62 -5.76 2.63 10.40
C THR A 62 -5.35 1.84 11.64
N GLY A 63 -4.91 2.53 12.69
CA GLY A 63 -4.28 1.90 13.87
C GLY A 63 -2.90 1.31 13.56
N SER A 64 -2.26 1.73 12.46
CA SER A 64 -0.92 1.29 12.08
C SER A 64 0.14 2.09 12.82
N TYR A 65 1.24 1.44 13.21
CA TYR A 65 2.40 2.14 13.74
C TYR A 65 3.16 2.86 12.62
N THR A 66 3.82 3.96 12.96
CA THR A 66 4.70 4.69 12.04
C THR A 66 6.13 4.68 12.55
N TYR A 67 7.06 4.27 11.69
CA TYR A 67 8.50 4.39 11.90
C TYR A 67 9.04 5.56 11.08
N ALA A 68 9.43 6.63 11.78
CA ALA A 68 9.93 7.83 11.15
C ALA A 68 11.46 7.83 11.16
N PHE A 69 12.05 7.80 9.97
CA PHE A 69 13.48 7.75 9.74
C PHE A 69 13.99 9.11 9.23
N SER A 70 14.94 9.69 9.96
CA SER A 70 15.56 10.95 9.59
C SER A 70 16.93 10.71 8.96
N LEU A 71 17.15 11.27 7.76
CA LEU A 71 18.44 11.23 7.07
C LEU A 71 19.46 12.23 7.65
N ASP A 72 18.97 13.28 8.33
CA ASP A 72 19.80 14.31 8.97
C ASP A 72 19.82 14.23 10.49
N ASN A 73 19.17 13.19 11.04
CA ASN A 73 19.07 12.93 12.47
C ASN A 73 18.36 14.05 13.26
N GLN A 74 17.61 14.93 12.58
CA GLN A 74 16.74 15.92 13.22
C GLN A 74 15.28 15.49 13.12
N GLY A 75 14.51 15.82 14.16
CA GLY A 75 13.07 15.65 14.20
C GLY A 75 12.33 16.76 13.47
N ILE A 76 11.08 16.49 13.10
CA ILE A 76 10.14 17.48 12.57
C ILE A 76 8.85 17.46 13.40
N PRO A 77 7.99 18.48 13.33
CA PRO A 77 6.70 18.47 14.03
C PRO A 77 5.89 17.21 13.71
N GLY A 78 5.48 16.49 14.74
CA GLY A 78 4.81 15.18 14.66
C GLY A 78 5.73 13.97 14.68
N PHE A 79 7.03 14.15 14.44
CA PHE A 79 8.06 13.13 14.52
C PHE A 79 9.30 13.70 15.22
N GLU A 80 9.13 14.07 16.50
CA GLU A 80 10.16 14.73 17.31
C GLU A 80 11.30 13.79 17.70
N VAL A 81 11.04 12.47 17.76
CA VAL A 81 12.03 11.43 18.09
C VAL A 81 12.21 10.49 16.90
N PRO A 82 12.89 10.93 15.82
CA PRO A 82 13.12 10.09 14.67
C PRO A 82 14.22 9.06 14.92
N ILE A 83 14.16 7.98 14.14
CA ILE A 83 15.19 6.96 14.09
C ILE A 83 16.26 7.40 13.07
N PRO A 84 17.55 7.44 13.43
CA PRO A 84 18.62 7.67 12.46
C PRO A 84 18.58 6.66 11.33
N VAL A 85 18.74 7.12 10.10
CA VAL A 85 19.04 6.22 8.98
C VAL A 85 20.50 5.78 9.06
N THR A 86 20.73 4.51 9.38
CA THR A 86 22.05 3.89 9.23
C THR A 86 22.32 3.52 7.76
N PRO A 87 23.59 3.38 7.34
CA PRO A 87 23.92 2.99 5.96
C PRO A 87 23.31 1.63 5.55
N ASP A 88 23.19 0.69 6.49
CA ASP A 88 22.51 -0.59 6.29
C ASP A 88 21.01 -0.41 5.99
N ILE A 89 20.33 0.47 6.73
CA ILE A 89 18.91 0.77 6.50
C ILE A 89 18.75 1.48 5.15
N ALA A 90 19.57 2.49 4.86
CA ALA A 90 19.50 3.19 3.57
C ALA A 90 19.66 2.23 2.39
N SER A 91 20.64 1.32 2.45
CA SER A 91 20.91 0.34 1.40
C SER A 91 19.83 -0.74 1.29
N THR A 92 19.06 -0.95 2.36
CA THR A 92 17.91 -1.87 2.35
C THR A 92 16.73 -1.23 1.61
N PHE A 93 16.39 0.02 1.91
CA PHE A 93 15.18 0.67 1.37
C PHE A 93 15.39 1.40 0.03
N PHE A 94 16.62 1.76 -0.32
CA PHE A 94 16.94 2.52 -1.52
C PHE A 94 18.06 1.85 -2.30
N GLU A 95 17.86 1.65 -3.61
CA GLU A 95 18.88 1.14 -4.53
C GLU A 95 20.08 2.10 -4.61
N HIS A 96 19.83 3.39 -4.47
CA HIS A 96 20.84 4.45 -4.44
C HIS A 96 20.79 5.21 -3.12
N PRO A 97 21.46 4.72 -2.06
CA PRO A 97 21.40 5.34 -0.72
C PRO A 97 22.05 6.74 -0.66
N ARG A 98 22.76 7.15 -1.73
CA ARG A 98 23.37 8.48 -1.87
C ARG A 98 22.41 9.53 -2.43
N ASP A 99 21.33 9.11 -3.09
CA ASP A 99 20.35 10.00 -3.69
C ASP A 99 18.94 9.54 -3.29
N VAL A 100 18.58 9.87 -2.06
CA VAL A 100 17.29 9.49 -1.48
C VAL A 100 16.28 10.60 -1.72
N THR A 101 15.30 10.34 -2.58
CA THR A 101 14.16 11.22 -2.78
C THR A 101 13.24 11.18 -1.56
N VAL A 102 13.15 12.30 -0.84
CA VAL A 102 12.25 12.49 0.30
C VAL A 102 11.17 13.55 0.00
N PRO A 103 9.96 13.44 0.57
CA PRO A 103 9.48 12.39 1.48
C PRO A 103 9.26 11.04 0.76
N ALA A 104 9.56 9.94 1.42
CA ALA A 104 9.24 8.60 0.91
C ALA A 104 8.55 7.77 1.98
N SER A 105 7.48 7.07 1.60
CA SER A 105 6.72 6.19 2.49
C SER A 105 6.72 4.75 1.99
N PHE A 106 6.79 3.82 2.94
CA PHE A 106 6.80 2.39 2.70
C PHE A 106 5.84 1.70 3.65
N LEU A 107 5.35 0.53 3.25
CA LEU A 107 4.59 -0.37 4.09
C LEU A 107 5.50 -1.54 4.44
N ILE A 108 5.67 -1.84 5.72
CA ILE A 108 6.49 -2.96 6.20
C ILE A 108 5.62 -3.95 6.97
N ASN A 109 5.83 -5.24 6.75
CA ASN A 109 5.32 -6.28 7.61
C ASN A 109 6.26 -6.45 8.81
N VAL A 110 5.78 -6.24 10.03
CA VAL A 110 6.60 -6.28 11.25
C VAL A 110 7.08 -7.68 11.60
N ASN A 111 6.39 -8.72 11.13
CA ASN A 111 6.76 -10.11 11.39
C ASN A 111 7.92 -10.57 10.50
N THR A 112 7.85 -10.25 9.20
CA THR A 112 8.83 -10.71 8.20
C THR A 112 9.92 -9.67 7.91
N ARG A 113 9.70 -8.41 8.31
CA ARG A 113 10.52 -7.23 7.99
C ARG A 113 10.65 -6.96 6.48
N LYS A 114 9.75 -7.53 5.68
CA LYS A 114 9.63 -7.23 4.24
C LYS A 114 8.79 -5.98 4.05
N PHE A 115 9.14 -5.19 3.06
CA PHE A 115 8.49 -3.90 2.82
C PHE A 115 8.25 -3.67 1.33
N VAL A 116 7.30 -2.78 1.05
CA VAL A 116 6.98 -2.29 -0.28
C VAL A 116 6.89 -0.76 -0.25
N ARG A 117 7.24 -0.14 -1.38
CA ARG A 117 7.12 1.32 -1.54
C ARG A 117 5.65 1.69 -1.72
N LEU A 118 5.17 2.63 -0.91
CA LEU A 118 3.82 3.19 -1.05
C LEU A 118 3.84 4.42 -1.94
N THR A 119 4.53 5.47 -1.50
CA THR A 119 4.58 6.74 -2.21
C THR A 119 5.95 7.40 -2.09
N VAL A 120 6.27 8.24 -3.08
CA VAL A 120 7.46 9.11 -3.07
C VAL A 120 7.01 10.49 -3.47
N GLY A 121 7.46 11.51 -2.73
CA GLY A 121 7.02 12.89 -2.86
C GLY A 121 5.81 13.22 -1.99
N ASP A 122 5.48 14.51 -1.94
CA ASP A 122 4.30 14.98 -1.23
C ASP A 122 3.03 14.62 -2.01
N VAL A 123 2.22 13.72 -1.46
CA VAL A 123 0.94 13.31 -2.02
C VAL A 123 -0.22 13.83 -1.16
N SER A 124 -1.43 13.81 -1.70
CA SER A 124 -2.62 14.16 -0.92
C SER A 124 -2.97 13.05 0.07
N GLN A 125 -3.74 13.40 1.11
CA GLN A 125 -4.19 12.41 2.11
C GLN A 125 -4.98 11.26 1.47
N ALA A 126 -5.85 11.59 0.51
CA ALA A 126 -6.65 10.60 -0.20
C ALA A 126 -5.77 9.66 -1.05
N GLN A 127 -4.74 10.19 -1.71
CA GLN A 127 -3.79 9.38 -2.47
C GLN A 127 -2.98 8.45 -1.57
N LEU A 128 -2.51 8.96 -0.42
CA LEU A 128 -1.77 8.16 0.56
C LEU A 128 -2.63 7.01 1.10
N GLN A 129 -3.87 7.30 1.47
CA GLN A 129 -4.82 6.29 1.93
C GLN A 129 -5.17 5.27 0.84
N HIS A 130 -5.39 5.72 -0.39
CA HIS A 130 -5.68 4.84 -1.51
C HIS A 130 -4.49 3.90 -1.81
N SER A 131 -3.26 4.42 -1.83
CA SER A 131 -2.05 3.62 -1.98
C SER A 131 -1.92 2.56 -0.88
N TYR A 132 -2.10 2.95 0.38
CA TYR A 132 -2.07 2.04 1.52
C TYR A 132 -3.10 0.90 1.40
N LEU A 133 -4.36 1.25 1.10
CA LEU A 133 -5.42 0.25 0.95
C LEU A 133 -5.15 -0.67 -0.25
N ASN A 134 -4.70 -0.13 -1.38
CA ASN A 134 -4.38 -0.94 -2.55
C ASN A 134 -3.26 -1.94 -2.24
N SER A 135 -2.20 -1.51 -1.56
CA SER A 135 -1.11 -2.42 -1.17
C SER A 135 -1.54 -3.51 -0.21
N LEU A 136 -2.49 -3.24 0.69
CA LEU A 136 -3.02 -4.27 1.60
C LEU A 136 -4.00 -5.23 0.91
N ASN A 137 -4.71 -4.78 -0.11
CA ASN A 137 -5.68 -5.60 -0.84
C ASN A 137 -5.06 -6.33 -2.04
N ASP A 138 -3.82 -6.02 -2.42
CA ASP A 138 -3.11 -6.67 -3.51
C ASP A 138 -2.45 -7.98 -3.03
N PRO A 139 -2.90 -9.15 -3.51
CA PRO A 139 -2.39 -10.43 -3.06
C PRO A 139 -0.92 -10.67 -3.44
N ILE A 140 -0.43 -10.05 -4.52
CA ILE A 140 0.96 -10.16 -4.96
C ILE A 140 1.85 -9.35 -4.01
N VAL A 141 1.42 -8.14 -3.67
CA VAL A 141 2.12 -7.28 -2.70
C VAL A 141 2.18 -7.96 -1.35
N ILE A 142 1.06 -8.47 -0.84
CA ILE A 142 1.02 -9.17 0.44
C ILE A 142 1.88 -10.43 0.42
N ALA A 143 1.82 -11.24 -0.64
CA ALA A 143 2.64 -12.44 -0.78
C ALA A 143 4.14 -12.13 -0.82
N SER A 144 4.54 -11.00 -1.41
CA SER A 144 5.95 -10.55 -1.39
C SER A 144 6.46 -10.15 0.01
N MET A 145 5.53 -9.93 0.94
CA MET A 145 5.80 -9.57 2.33
C MET A 145 5.58 -10.70 3.34
N GLN A 146 5.25 -11.92 2.89
CA GLN A 146 5.15 -13.14 3.70
C GLN A 146 6.47 -13.93 3.66
#